data_AF-A0A349VU44-F1
#
_entry.id   AF-A0A349VU44-F1
#
_cell.length_a   1.000
_cell.length_b   1.000
_cell.length_c   1.000
_cell.angle_alpha   90.00
_cell.angle_beta   90.00
_cell.angle_gamma   90.00
#
_symmetry.space_group_name_H-M   'P 1'
#
loop_
_entity.id
_entity.type
_entity.pdbx_description
1 polymer ?
#
loop_
_entity_poly.entity_id
_entity_poly.type
_entity_poly.pdbx_seq_one_letter_code
_entity_poly.pdbx_strand_id
1 'polypeptide(L)'
;MKRYFTLFLLNFIGVTLFAQKNNFQNYAIQTLDSIYSKFGNTKNQLLAEKYPFDENFKADYLDNNQQAAQQKKYAYLWPFSGSFSAVNALMELPKTKKAFQFILDKKVLVGLQEYRDESRSPVGYASYLNTAPPSDRFYDDNIWLGIDFTDSYIHTKKINYLSSAKEIWNFVKSGEDDKLGGGIYWCEQK
;
A
#
# COMPACT_ATOMS: atom_id res chain seq x y z
N MET A 1 -40.75 -37.21 -62.66
CA MET A 1 -39.65 -36.44 -62.03
C MET A 1 -40.20 -35.67 -60.83
N LYS A 2 -40.05 -36.20 -59.60
CA LYS A 2 -40.43 -35.51 -58.36
C LYS A 2 -39.14 -35.01 -57.70
N ARG A 3 -38.96 -33.69 -57.64
CA ARG A 3 -37.86 -33.03 -56.90
C ARG A 3 -38.27 -32.93 -55.44
N TYR A 4 -37.59 -33.66 -54.57
CA TYR A 4 -37.66 -33.47 -53.11
C TYR A 4 -36.80 -32.25 -52.76
N PHE A 5 -37.41 -31.24 -52.14
CA PHE A 5 -36.72 -30.09 -51.58
C PHE A 5 -36.50 -30.36 -50.09
N THR A 6 -35.29 -30.80 -49.73
CA THR A 6 -34.92 -31.00 -48.32
C THR A 6 -34.56 -29.64 -47.73
N LEU A 7 -35.41 -29.11 -46.83
CA LEU A 7 -35.09 -27.94 -46.01
C LEU A 7 -34.02 -28.33 -44.97
N PHE A 8 -32.84 -27.72 -45.05
CA PHE A 8 -31.85 -27.77 -43.98
C PHE A 8 -32.22 -26.71 -42.91
N LEU A 9 -32.62 -27.19 -41.73
CA LEU A 9 -32.72 -26.38 -40.51
C LEU A 9 -31.31 -26.07 -40.00
N LEU A 10 -30.83 -24.84 -40.23
CA LEU A 10 -29.66 -24.30 -39.56
C LEU A 10 -30.02 -24.00 -38.10
N ASN A 11 -29.58 -24.87 -37.20
CA ASN A 11 -29.53 -24.60 -35.76
C ASN A 11 -28.58 -23.43 -35.52
N PHE A 12 -29.14 -22.25 -35.22
CA PHE A 12 -28.40 -21.17 -34.56
C PHE A 12 -28.08 -21.62 -33.13
N ILE A 13 -26.98 -22.35 -32.96
CA ILE A 13 -26.33 -22.48 -31.66
C ILE A 13 -25.71 -21.11 -31.40
N GLY A 14 -26.45 -20.27 -30.67
CA GLY A 14 -25.88 -19.08 -30.04
C GLY A 14 -24.86 -19.54 -29.02
N VAL A 15 -23.61 -19.72 -29.47
CA VAL A 15 -22.47 -19.80 -28.57
C VAL A 15 -22.38 -18.44 -27.94
N THR A 16 -22.95 -18.29 -26.74
CA THR A 16 -22.54 -17.21 -25.85
C THR A 16 -21.07 -17.49 -25.58
N LEU A 17 -20.20 -16.81 -26.33
CA LEU A 17 -18.84 -16.56 -25.90
C LEU A 17 -18.98 -15.91 -24.53
N PHE A 18 -18.80 -16.70 -23.47
CA PHE A 18 -18.51 -16.17 -22.15
C PHE A 18 -17.14 -15.53 -22.27
N ALA A 19 -17.09 -14.31 -22.83
CA ALA A 19 -15.99 -13.42 -22.58
C ALA A 19 -15.89 -13.34 -21.05
N GLN A 20 -14.78 -13.83 -20.51
CA GLN A 20 -14.45 -13.65 -19.11
C GLN A 20 -14.47 -12.13 -18.89
N LYS A 21 -15.57 -11.61 -18.35
CA LYS A 21 -15.70 -10.18 -18.05
C LYS A 21 -14.79 -9.98 -16.85
N ASN A 22 -13.51 -9.75 -17.14
CA ASN A 22 -12.47 -9.75 -16.12
C ASN A 22 -12.83 -8.74 -15.04
N ASN A 23 -13.12 -9.26 -13.86
CA ASN A 23 -13.60 -8.48 -12.74
C ASN A 23 -12.44 -8.10 -11.81
N PHE A 24 -11.37 -7.58 -12.40
CA PHE A 24 -10.12 -7.27 -11.68
C PHE A 24 -10.34 -6.28 -10.53
N GLN A 25 -11.30 -5.35 -10.69
CA GLN A 25 -11.73 -4.48 -9.61
C GLN A 25 -12.23 -5.28 -8.40
N ASN A 26 -13.17 -6.23 -8.60
CA ASN A 26 -13.67 -7.01 -7.48
C ASN A 26 -12.59 -7.90 -6.88
N TYR A 27 -11.65 -8.42 -7.68
CA TYR A 27 -10.52 -9.16 -7.15
C TYR A 27 -9.61 -8.28 -6.29
N ALA A 28 -9.29 -7.06 -6.71
CA ALA A 28 -8.52 -6.12 -5.89
C ALA A 28 -9.21 -5.79 -4.56
N ILE A 29 -10.53 -5.57 -4.59
CA ILE A 29 -11.34 -5.34 -3.39
C ILE A 29 -11.30 -6.57 -2.46
N GLN A 30 -11.54 -7.77 -3.00
CA GLN A 30 -11.50 -9.01 -2.23
C GLN A 30 -10.11 -9.30 -1.64
N THR A 31 -9.04 -8.98 -2.38
CA THR A 31 -7.67 -9.10 -1.89
C THR A 31 -7.43 -8.15 -0.72
N LEU A 32 -7.82 -6.88 -0.83
CA LEU A 32 -7.67 -5.91 0.26
C LEU A 32 -8.50 -6.30 1.50
N ASP A 33 -9.74 -6.74 1.30
CA ASP A 33 -10.61 -7.24 2.37
C ASP A 33 -9.97 -8.45 3.07
N SER A 34 -9.39 -9.36 2.30
CA SER A 34 -8.70 -10.54 2.84
C SER A 34 -7.46 -10.16 3.63
N ILE A 35 -6.65 -9.21 3.14
CA ILE A 35 -5.48 -8.70 3.87
C ILE A 35 -5.93 -8.14 5.23
N TYR A 36 -6.93 -7.27 5.25
CA TYR A 36 -7.40 -6.70 6.50
C TYR A 36 -8.08 -7.71 7.43
N SER A 37 -8.75 -8.71 6.90
CA SER A 37 -9.38 -9.77 7.70
C SER A 37 -8.34 -10.71 8.33
N LYS A 38 -7.24 -10.99 7.63
CA LYS A 38 -6.24 -11.98 8.06
C LYS A 38 -5.09 -11.35 8.85
N PHE A 39 -4.63 -10.18 8.44
CA PHE A 39 -3.45 -9.51 9.01
C PHE A 39 -3.83 -8.38 9.98
N GLY A 40 -5.04 -7.83 9.88
CA GLY A 40 -5.41 -6.59 10.56
C GLY A 40 -5.69 -6.71 12.06
N ASN A 41 -5.23 -5.71 12.82
CA ASN A 41 -5.56 -5.51 14.22
C ASN A 41 -6.55 -4.35 14.37
N THR A 42 -7.73 -4.63 14.94
CA THR A 42 -8.81 -3.64 15.03
C THR A 42 -8.56 -2.52 16.05
N LYS A 43 -7.63 -2.68 17.00
CA LYS A 43 -7.36 -1.68 18.04
C LYS A 43 -6.52 -0.52 17.52
N ASN A 44 -5.52 -0.80 16.69
CA ASN A 44 -4.55 0.19 16.21
C ASN A 44 -4.45 0.25 14.67
N GLN A 45 -5.29 -0.52 13.95
CA GLN A 45 -5.31 -0.59 12.48
C GLN A 45 -3.99 -1.04 11.84
N LEU A 46 -3.06 -1.60 12.63
CA LEU A 46 -1.82 -2.18 12.14
C LEU A 46 -2.07 -3.55 11.50
N LEU A 47 -1.14 -3.97 10.66
CA LEU A 47 -1.13 -5.29 10.03
C LEU A 47 -0.02 -6.14 10.66
N ALA A 48 -0.23 -7.45 10.78
CA ALA A 48 0.84 -8.40 11.04
C ALA A 48 1.80 -8.47 9.83
N GLU A 49 3.07 -8.78 10.07
CA GLU A 49 4.07 -8.94 9.01
C GLU A 49 3.79 -10.16 8.12
N LYS A 50 3.25 -11.24 8.72
CA LYS A 50 3.02 -12.52 8.05
C LYS A 50 1.71 -13.15 8.52
N TYR A 51 1.05 -13.87 7.61
CA TYR A 51 -0.12 -14.69 7.92
C TYR A 51 0.06 -16.14 7.42
N PRO A 52 -0.21 -17.16 8.26
CA PRO A 52 -0.45 -17.06 9.70
C PRO A 52 0.74 -16.41 10.44
N PHE A 53 0.49 -15.89 11.64
CA PHE A 53 1.55 -15.31 12.45
C PHE A 53 2.65 -16.35 12.71
N ASP A 54 3.90 -15.92 12.59
CA ASP A 54 5.07 -16.77 12.71
C ASP A 54 6.04 -16.13 13.72
N GLU A 55 6.18 -16.79 14.88
CA GLU A 55 7.07 -16.36 15.97
C GLU A 55 8.55 -16.47 15.59
N ASN A 56 8.88 -17.22 14.54
CA ASN A 56 10.25 -17.40 14.08
C ASN A 56 10.58 -16.54 12.85
N PHE A 57 9.63 -15.74 12.36
CA PHE A 57 9.87 -14.85 11.24
C PHE A 57 10.91 -13.78 11.62
N LYS A 58 11.87 -13.59 10.71
CA LYS A 58 12.90 -12.55 10.77
C LYS A 58 12.89 -11.83 9.44
N ALA A 59 12.86 -10.50 9.49
CA ALA A 59 12.98 -9.67 8.30
C ALA A 59 14.42 -9.77 7.78
N ASP A 60 14.58 -10.02 6.48
CA ASP A 60 15.87 -10.12 5.79
C ASP A 60 16.18 -8.89 4.91
N TYR A 61 15.32 -7.86 4.98
CA TYR A 61 15.40 -6.64 4.20
C TYR A 61 15.83 -5.40 4.99
N LEU A 62 16.24 -5.56 6.26
CA LEU A 62 16.75 -4.46 7.08
C LEU A 62 18.28 -4.45 7.06
N ASP A 63 18.86 -3.26 7.02
CA ASP A 63 20.32 -3.08 7.13
C ASP A 63 20.82 -3.40 8.57
N ASN A 64 19.96 -3.23 9.57
CA ASN A 64 20.29 -3.46 10.97
C ASN A 64 20.00 -4.91 11.43
N ASN A 65 21.06 -5.72 11.49
CA ASN A 65 21.01 -7.12 11.93
C ASN A 65 20.40 -7.33 13.33
N GLN A 66 20.53 -6.38 14.26
CA GLN A 66 19.92 -6.50 15.58
C GLN A 66 18.42 -6.29 15.54
N GLN A 67 17.93 -5.34 14.74
CA GLN A 67 16.50 -5.13 14.52
C GLN A 67 15.91 -6.32 13.74
N ALA A 68 16.59 -6.78 12.70
CA ALA A 68 16.22 -7.94 11.88
C ALA A 68 16.08 -9.24 12.68
N ALA A 69 16.93 -9.43 13.69
CA ALA A 69 16.90 -10.63 14.52
C ALA A 69 15.70 -10.72 15.48
N GLN A 70 14.99 -9.60 15.71
CA GLN A 70 13.85 -9.55 16.62
C GLN A 70 12.55 -9.83 15.87
N GLN A 71 11.81 -10.83 16.36
CA GLN A 71 10.42 -11.06 15.97
C GLN A 71 9.60 -9.79 16.27
N LYS A 72 8.82 -9.35 15.28
CA LYS A 72 7.95 -8.18 15.37
C LYS A 72 6.48 -8.60 15.24
N LYS A 73 5.64 -8.11 16.16
CA LYS A 73 4.20 -8.41 16.15
C LYS A 73 3.50 -7.84 14.92
N TYR A 74 3.84 -6.61 14.59
CA TYR A 74 3.28 -5.87 13.46
C TYR A 74 4.28 -5.76 12.33
N ALA A 75 3.77 -5.45 11.15
CA ALA A 75 4.54 -5.28 9.95
C ALA A 75 5.51 -4.10 10.06
N TYR A 76 6.64 -4.17 9.35
CA TYR A 76 7.46 -2.98 9.12
C TYR A 76 6.73 -1.99 8.20
N LEU A 77 7.23 -0.75 8.13
CA LEU A 77 6.61 0.30 7.34
C LEU A 77 6.49 -0.08 5.87
N TRP A 78 7.54 -0.65 5.29
CA TRP A 78 7.57 -1.03 3.88
C TRP A 78 6.37 -1.93 3.48
N PRO A 79 6.14 -3.12 4.09
CA PRO A 79 4.96 -3.93 3.77
C PRO A 79 3.63 -3.26 4.17
N PHE A 80 3.58 -2.49 5.25
CA PHE A 80 2.37 -1.76 5.63
C PHE A 80 1.97 -0.71 4.57
N SER A 81 2.95 -0.01 3.99
CA SER A 81 2.74 1.06 3.00
C SER A 81 2.00 0.57 1.76
N GLY A 82 2.17 -0.70 1.37
CA GLY A 82 1.41 -1.29 0.26
C GLY A 82 -0.11 -1.27 0.45
N SER A 83 -0.60 -1.24 1.71
CA SER A 83 -2.03 -1.06 1.98
C SER A 83 -2.52 0.34 1.63
N PHE A 84 -1.66 1.36 1.75
CA PHE A 84 -1.95 2.72 1.31
C PHE A 84 -2.04 2.76 -0.21
N SER A 85 -1.03 2.26 -0.92
CA SER A 85 -1.03 2.24 -2.38
C SER A 85 -2.22 1.48 -2.95
N ALA A 86 -2.58 0.34 -2.35
CA ALA A 86 -3.76 -0.43 -2.74
C ALA A 86 -5.07 0.37 -2.60
N VAL A 87 -5.22 1.13 -1.52
CA VAL A 87 -6.41 1.99 -1.30
C VAL A 87 -6.44 3.16 -2.28
N ASN A 88 -5.29 3.78 -2.58
CA ASN A 88 -5.19 4.82 -3.60
C ASN A 88 -5.59 4.31 -4.99
N ALA A 89 -5.05 3.17 -5.42
CA ALA A 89 -5.41 2.57 -6.69
C ALA A 89 -6.92 2.31 -6.81
N LEU A 90 -7.56 1.87 -5.71
CA LEU A 90 -9.02 1.69 -5.67
C LEU A 90 -9.81 3.01 -5.61
N MET A 91 -9.17 4.13 -5.27
CA MET A 91 -9.75 5.48 -5.32
C MET A 91 -9.72 6.11 -6.71
N GLU A 92 -8.90 5.61 -7.64
CA GLU A 92 -8.90 6.04 -9.04
C GLU A 92 -10.26 5.79 -9.72
N LEU A 93 -10.97 4.77 -9.27
CA LEU A 93 -12.26 4.37 -9.81
C LEU A 93 -13.39 5.24 -9.21
N PRO A 94 -14.14 6.03 -10.03
CA PRO A 94 -15.11 6.99 -9.52
C PRO A 94 -16.20 6.40 -8.62
N LYS A 95 -16.61 5.15 -8.89
CA LYS A 95 -17.69 4.47 -8.15
C LYS A 95 -17.28 4.06 -6.73
N THR A 96 -16.00 3.83 -6.49
CA THR A 96 -15.49 3.31 -5.21
C THR A 96 -14.70 4.35 -4.42
N LYS A 97 -14.28 5.44 -5.07
CA LYS A 97 -13.52 6.55 -4.49
C LYS A 97 -13.96 6.99 -3.10
N LYS A 98 -15.26 7.26 -2.89
CA LYS A 98 -15.75 7.75 -1.58
C LYS A 98 -15.61 6.69 -0.48
N ALA A 99 -15.84 5.42 -0.81
CA ALA A 99 -15.71 4.33 0.15
C ALA A 99 -14.23 4.12 0.52
N PHE A 100 -13.33 4.08 -0.46
CA PHE A 100 -11.90 3.90 -0.18
C PHE A 100 -11.24 5.12 0.44
N GLN A 101 -11.72 6.33 0.17
CA GLN A 101 -11.31 7.51 0.94
C GLN A 101 -11.66 7.37 2.44
N PHE A 102 -12.82 6.79 2.77
CA PHE A 102 -13.16 6.52 4.17
C PHE A 102 -12.24 5.46 4.79
N ILE A 103 -11.91 4.40 4.04
CA ILE A 103 -10.93 3.38 4.48
C ILE A 103 -9.55 4.01 4.69
N LEU A 104 -9.09 4.87 3.77
CA LEU A 104 -7.84 5.61 3.91
C LEU A 104 -7.81 6.38 5.23
N ASP A 105 -8.82 7.25 5.45
CA ASP A 105 -8.86 8.17 6.60
C ASP A 105 -9.05 7.46 7.94
N LYS A 106 -9.83 6.37 7.98
CA LYS A 106 -10.23 5.72 9.24
C LYS A 106 -9.43 4.48 9.57
N LYS A 107 -8.62 3.99 8.62
CA LYS A 107 -7.89 2.74 8.78
C LYS A 107 -6.41 2.90 8.45
N VAL A 108 -6.09 3.15 7.18
CA VAL A 108 -4.69 3.21 6.71
C VAL A 108 -3.93 4.30 7.45
N LEU A 109 -4.44 5.54 7.44
CA LEU A 109 -3.74 6.68 8.03
C LEU A 109 -3.68 6.60 9.57
N VAL A 110 -4.64 5.92 10.20
CA VAL A 110 -4.62 5.65 11.63
C VAL A 110 -3.46 4.70 11.98
N GLY A 111 -3.29 3.62 11.24
CA GLY A 111 -2.15 2.71 11.43
C GLY A 111 -0.81 3.34 11.04
N LEU A 112 -0.79 4.13 9.95
CA LEU A 112 0.41 4.81 9.46
C LEU A 112 0.99 5.80 10.50
N GLN A 113 0.13 6.44 11.29
CA GLN A 113 0.55 7.37 12.34
C GLN A 113 1.45 6.72 13.40
N GLU A 114 1.30 5.42 13.64
CA GLU A 114 2.13 4.68 14.60
C GLU A 114 3.59 4.53 14.12
N TYR A 115 3.89 4.80 12.85
CA TYR A 115 5.26 4.81 12.30
C TYR A 115 5.85 6.22 12.22
N ARG A 116 5.05 7.27 12.48
CA ARG A 116 5.51 8.66 12.36
C ARG A 116 6.45 8.99 13.52
N ASP A 117 7.64 9.48 13.17
CA ASP A 117 8.68 9.85 14.11
C ASP A 117 8.87 11.37 14.13
N GLU A 118 8.38 11.98 15.21
CA GLU A 118 8.53 13.41 15.50
C GLU A 118 9.72 13.72 16.41
N SER A 119 10.43 12.70 16.91
CA SER A 119 11.56 12.88 17.83
C SER A 119 12.83 13.35 17.13
N ARG A 120 12.94 13.08 15.82
CA ARG A 120 14.03 13.49 14.94
C ARG A 120 13.55 14.52 13.91
N SER A 121 14.45 15.39 13.47
CA SER A 121 14.19 16.42 12.46
C SER A 121 15.05 16.19 11.22
N PRO A 122 14.51 16.26 9.99
CA PRO A 122 13.09 16.50 9.67
C PRO A 122 12.18 15.35 10.14
N VAL A 123 10.88 15.63 10.30
CA VAL A 123 9.89 14.59 10.62
C VAL A 123 9.78 13.62 9.46
N GLY A 124 9.76 12.33 9.77
CA GLY A 124 9.65 11.26 8.79
C GLY A 124 9.01 10.02 9.39
N TYR A 125 8.76 9.00 8.57
CA TYR A 125 8.25 7.72 9.02
C TYR A 125 9.41 6.74 9.18
N ALA A 126 9.46 6.07 10.33
CA ALA A 126 10.48 5.08 10.64
C ALA A 126 10.06 3.68 10.20
N SER A 127 11.02 2.78 10.03
CA SER A 127 10.79 1.41 9.57
C SER A 127 9.91 0.61 10.54
N TYR A 128 9.88 1.01 11.81
CA TYR A 128 9.03 0.39 12.83
C TYR A 128 8.34 1.41 13.74
N LEU A 129 7.43 0.90 14.58
CA LEU A 129 6.52 1.71 15.39
C LEU A 129 7.25 2.67 16.34
N ASN A 130 6.70 3.87 16.52
CA ASN A 130 7.21 4.93 17.39
C ASN A 130 7.14 4.62 18.89
N THR A 131 6.38 3.58 19.27
CA THR A 131 6.32 3.06 20.65
C THR A 131 7.38 1.99 20.93
N ALA A 132 8.10 1.52 19.91
CA ALA A 132 9.22 0.61 20.05
C ALA A 132 10.55 1.38 20.24
N PRO A 133 11.66 0.70 20.59
CA PRO A 133 12.98 1.33 20.53
C PRO A 133 13.22 1.99 19.15
N PRO A 134 13.95 3.12 19.09
CA PRO A 134 14.17 3.85 17.85
C PRO A 134 14.62 2.94 16.71
N SER A 135 13.89 3.01 15.60
CA SER A 135 14.13 2.24 14.39
C SER A 135 14.70 3.13 13.28
N ASP A 136 15.32 2.49 12.29
CA ASP A 136 15.95 3.19 11.18
C ASP A 136 14.89 3.91 10.33
N ARG A 137 15.23 5.05 9.73
CA ARG A 137 14.36 5.75 8.78
C ARG A 137 14.95 5.57 7.39
N PHE A 138 14.12 5.15 6.45
CA PHE A 138 14.54 4.92 5.07
C PHE A 138 13.91 5.98 4.16
N TYR A 139 14.72 6.60 3.30
CA TYR A 139 14.26 7.65 2.41
C TYR A 139 13.30 7.08 1.35
N ASP A 140 13.53 5.86 0.86
CA ASP A 140 12.67 5.17 -0.11
C ASP A 140 11.32 4.74 0.49
N ASP A 141 11.28 4.25 1.73
CA ASP A 141 10.02 4.01 2.44
C ASP A 141 9.16 5.29 2.49
N ASN A 142 9.79 6.43 2.75
CA ASN A 142 9.12 7.72 2.79
C ASN A 142 8.73 8.19 1.38
N ILE A 143 9.52 7.91 0.33
CA ILE A 143 9.16 8.22 -1.06
C ILE A 143 7.83 7.57 -1.45
N TRP A 144 7.62 6.28 -1.11
CA TRP A 144 6.36 5.59 -1.40
C TRP A 144 5.17 6.29 -0.77
N LEU A 145 5.29 6.69 0.50
CA LEU A 145 4.26 7.47 1.18
C LEU A 145 4.06 8.86 0.54
N GLY A 146 5.13 9.52 0.11
CA GLY A 146 5.08 10.83 -0.53
C GLY A 146 4.31 10.80 -1.85
N ILE A 147 4.49 9.74 -2.64
CA ILE A 147 3.71 9.46 -3.86
C ILE A 147 2.24 9.25 -3.48
N ASP A 148 1.97 8.34 -2.54
CA ASP A 148 0.60 7.98 -2.16
C ASP A 148 -0.21 9.14 -1.53
N PHE A 149 0.43 9.99 -0.73
CA PHE A 149 -0.20 11.21 -0.24
C PHE A 149 -0.46 12.22 -1.37
N THR A 150 0.42 12.28 -2.37
CA THR A 150 0.21 13.14 -3.55
C THR A 150 -0.98 12.65 -4.38
N ASP A 151 -1.09 11.34 -4.60
CA ASP A 151 -2.23 10.72 -5.31
C ASP A 151 -3.54 10.91 -4.54
N SER A 152 -3.51 10.71 -3.22
CA SER A 152 -4.65 11.01 -2.33
C SER A 152 -5.12 12.46 -2.49
N TYR A 153 -4.19 13.42 -2.56
CA TYR A 153 -4.51 14.82 -2.81
C TYR A 153 -5.08 15.02 -4.21
N ILE A 154 -4.50 14.43 -5.25
CA ILE A 154 -5.00 14.53 -6.63
C ILE A 154 -6.45 14.04 -6.70
N HIS A 155 -6.74 12.89 -6.08
CA HIS A 155 -8.07 12.32 -6.03
C HIS A 155 -9.05 13.20 -5.26
N THR A 156 -8.70 13.72 -4.09
CA THR A 156 -9.69 14.25 -3.15
C THR A 156 -9.68 15.76 -2.99
N LYS A 157 -8.58 16.41 -3.37
CA LYS A 157 -8.25 17.82 -3.11
C LYS A 157 -8.22 18.19 -1.62
N LYS A 158 -8.15 17.21 -0.70
CA LYS A 158 -7.99 17.47 0.74
C LYS A 158 -6.59 17.98 1.03
N ILE A 159 -6.49 19.19 1.57
CA ILE A 159 -5.23 19.87 1.85
C ILE A 159 -4.34 19.10 2.84
N ASN A 160 -4.91 18.34 3.77
CA ASN A 160 -4.13 17.56 4.72
C ASN A 160 -3.22 16.54 4.04
N TYR A 161 -3.67 15.87 2.97
CA TYR A 161 -2.82 14.93 2.23
C TYR A 161 -1.66 15.66 1.53
N LEU A 162 -1.91 16.84 0.96
CA LEU A 162 -0.86 17.68 0.38
C LEU A 162 0.15 18.14 1.44
N SER A 163 -0.31 18.46 2.64
CA SER A 163 0.55 18.84 3.76
C SER A 163 1.48 17.68 4.15
N SER A 164 0.94 16.47 4.29
CA SER A 164 1.73 15.27 4.57
C SER A 164 2.73 14.96 3.45
N ALA A 165 2.31 15.05 2.18
CA ALA A 165 3.21 14.88 1.05
C ALA A 165 4.39 15.84 1.11
N LYS A 166 4.15 17.14 1.37
CA LYS A 166 5.22 18.15 1.46
C LYS A 166 6.18 17.90 2.62
N GLU A 167 5.67 17.51 3.79
CA GLU A 167 6.51 17.16 4.94
C GLU A 167 7.43 15.97 4.60
N ILE A 168 6.88 14.93 3.98
CA ILE A 168 7.64 13.77 3.51
C ILE A 168 8.69 14.17 2.47
N TRP A 169 8.34 14.99 1.48
CA TRP A 169 9.30 15.45 0.47
C TRP A 169 10.43 16.29 1.08
N ASN A 170 10.17 17.04 2.17
CA ASN A 170 11.24 17.72 2.91
C ASN A 170 12.18 16.73 3.59
N PHE A 171 11.65 15.65 4.18
CA PHE A 171 12.47 14.58 4.74
C PHE A 171 13.29 13.87 3.65
N VAL A 172 12.67 13.47 2.54
CA VAL A 172 13.35 12.82 1.41
C VAL A 172 14.47 13.71 0.86
N LYS A 173 14.21 15.01 0.68
CA LYS A 173 15.22 15.96 0.18
C LYS A 173 16.40 16.12 1.14
N SER A 174 16.20 15.92 2.44
CA SER A 174 17.29 16.00 3.42
C SER A 174 18.33 14.87 3.29
N GLY A 175 17.99 13.79 2.58
CA GLY A 175 18.91 12.70 2.27
C GLY A 175 19.79 12.93 1.05
N GLU A 176 19.68 14.08 0.39
CA GLU A 176 20.51 14.43 -0.76
C GLU A 176 21.86 15.03 -0.34
N ASP A 177 22.93 14.66 -1.03
CA ASP A 177 24.18 15.43 -1.02
C ASP A 177 24.81 15.51 -2.42
N ASP A 178 25.88 16.29 -2.55
CA ASP A 178 26.60 16.46 -3.83
C ASP A 178 27.66 15.36 -4.06
N LYS A 179 27.76 14.34 -3.21
CA LYS A 179 28.74 13.26 -3.42
C LYS A 179 28.36 12.48 -4.68
N LEU A 180 29.39 12.03 -5.40
CA LEU A 180 29.23 11.33 -6.68
C LEU A 180 28.43 12.13 -7.75
N GLY A 181 28.28 13.45 -7.57
CA GLY A 181 27.53 14.31 -8.49
C GLY A 181 26.04 14.44 -8.17
N GLY A 182 25.61 14.02 -6.98
CA GLY A 182 24.22 14.09 -6.53
C GLY A 182 23.64 12.72 -6.20
N GLY A 183 22.50 12.74 -5.52
CA GLY A 183 21.72 11.53 -5.21
C GLY A 183 21.17 11.58 -3.80
N ILE A 184 20.16 10.75 -3.55
CA ILE A 184 19.57 10.59 -2.22
C ILE A 184 20.02 9.23 -1.67
N TYR A 185 20.44 9.20 -0.41
CA TYR A 185 20.80 7.96 0.26
C TYR A 185 19.60 7.03 0.42
N TRP A 186 19.86 5.77 0.75
CA TRP A 186 18.80 4.79 1.02
C TRP A 186 18.31 4.87 2.47
N CYS A 187 19.20 4.62 3.43
CA CYS A 187 18.92 4.74 4.86
C CYS A 187 19.41 6.09 5.39
N GLU A 188 18.66 6.71 6.30
CA GLU A 188 19.08 7.90 7.03
C GLU A 188 20.33 7.60 7.85
N GLN A 189 21.44 8.22 7.45
CA GLN A 189 22.71 8.10 8.16
C GLN A 189 22.64 8.89 9.47
N LYS A 190 23.27 8.35 10.52
CA LYS A 190 23.41 9.02 11.82
C LYS A 190 24.50 10.08 11.79
#